data_AF-A0A818UY30-F1
#
_entry.id   AF-A0A818UY30-F1
#
_cell.length_a   1.000
_cell.length_b   1.000
_cell.length_c   1.000
_cell.angle_alpha   90.00
_cell.angle_beta   90.00
_cell.angle_gamma   90.00
#
_symmetry.space_group_name_H-M   'P 1'
#
loop_
_entity.id
_entity.type
_entity.pdbx_description
1 polymer ?
#
loop_
_entity_poly.entity_id
_entity_poly.type
_entity_poly.pdbx_seq_one_letter_code
_entity_poly.pdbx_strand_id
1 'polypeptide(L)'
;MDKFIKSKRSTPSKLTAHDCTLIRDELTKWICSSVRPFNIVSDPGLKITLQTVMNICQKYQGPINAEDILVTPPTIANNVHKLAEYYRSLIRPVLIDQAESGALCICPDLWNDQYKKVDYLGLTAFFVTSAHGLYSFDLCCARYNENDKTGQSVLQI
;
A
#
# COMPACT_ATOMS: atom_id res chain seq x y z
N MET A 1 -45.26 12.18 -7.83
CA MET A 1 -44.00 12.87 -8.12
C MET A 1 -42.87 11.94 -7.75
N ASP A 2 -42.53 10.96 -8.61
CA ASP A 2 -41.36 10.10 -8.38
C ASP A 2 -40.79 9.68 -9.72
N LYS A 3 -39.95 10.56 -10.29
CA LYS A 3 -39.08 10.18 -11.39
C LYS A 3 -37.87 9.50 -10.77
N PHE A 4 -37.91 8.17 -10.75
CA PHE A 4 -36.72 7.33 -10.60
C PHE A 4 -35.69 7.77 -11.65
N ILE A 5 -34.68 8.54 -11.21
CA ILE A 5 -33.48 8.80 -12.01
C ILE A 5 -32.73 7.47 -12.06
N LYS A 6 -33.03 6.66 -13.09
CA LYS A 6 -32.17 5.56 -13.51
C LYS A 6 -30.81 6.17 -13.84
N SER A 7 -29.87 6.08 -12.90
CA SER A 7 -28.45 6.33 -13.15
C SER A 7 -28.02 5.44 -14.32
N LYS A 8 -27.95 6.01 -15.52
CA LYS A 8 -27.32 5.37 -16.68
C LYS A 8 -25.89 5.03 -16.27
N ARG A 9 -25.58 3.77 -16.02
CA ARG A 9 -24.19 3.30 -16.08
C ARG A 9 -23.74 3.49 -17.52
N SER A 10 -23.00 4.58 -17.77
CA SER A 10 -22.34 4.82 -19.04
C SER A 10 -21.34 3.69 -19.28
N THR A 11 -21.50 2.99 -20.39
CA THR A 11 -20.44 2.13 -20.94
C THR A 11 -19.15 2.93 -21.07
N PRO A 12 -18.00 2.44 -20.59
CA PRO A 12 -16.74 3.16 -20.72
C PRO A 12 -16.45 3.41 -22.20
N SER A 13 -16.28 4.67 -22.57
CA SER A 13 -15.86 5.08 -23.90
C SER A 13 -14.46 4.53 -24.18
N LYS A 14 -14.27 3.93 -25.35
CA LYS A 14 -12.93 3.48 -25.77
C LYS A 14 -12.07 4.70 -26.09
N LEU A 15 -10.86 4.72 -25.54
CA LEU A 15 -9.83 5.71 -25.89
C LEU A 15 -9.47 5.61 -27.37
N THR A 16 -9.18 6.75 -28.01
CA THR A 16 -8.72 6.76 -29.40
C THR A 16 -7.27 6.24 -29.49
N ALA A 17 -6.84 5.82 -30.68
CA ALA A 17 -5.45 5.42 -30.89
C ALA A 17 -4.45 6.56 -30.62
N HIS A 18 -4.86 7.80 -30.88
CA HIS A 18 -4.07 8.99 -30.60
C HIS A 18 -3.87 9.16 -29.08
N ASP A 19 -4.95 9.10 -28.30
CA ASP A 19 -4.88 9.23 -26.84
C ASP A 19 -4.05 8.10 -26.20
N CYS A 20 -4.19 6.88 -26.71
CA CYS A 20 -3.37 5.74 -26.30
C CYS A 20 -1.87 5.96 -26.57
N THR A 21 -1.53 6.64 -27.66
CA THR A 21 -0.14 6.99 -27.99
C THR A 21 0.38 8.06 -27.03
N LEU A 22 -0.42 9.11 -26.79
CA LEU A 22 -0.05 10.19 -25.87
C LEU A 22 0.22 9.67 -24.45
N ILE A 23 -0.69 8.88 -23.89
CA ILE A 23 -0.51 8.37 -22.52
C ILE A 23 0.68 7.41 -22.42
N ARG A 24 0.93 6.59 -23.46
CA ARG A 24 2.09 5.70 -23.50
C ARG A 24 3.39 6.49 -23.48
N ASP A 25 3.48 7.54 -24.28
CA ASP A 25 4.69 8.34 -24.39
C ASP A 25 4.97 9.12 -23.10
N GLU A 26 3.93 9.69 -22.46
CA GLU A 26 4.05 10.36 -21.16
C GLU A 26 4.42 9.39 -20.02
N LEU A 27 3.82 8.20 -19.98
CA LEU A 27 4.21 7.16 -19.01
C LEU A 27 5.67 6.75 -19.20
N THR A 28 6.13 6.62 -20.44
CA THR A 28 7.52 6.27 -20.75
C THR A 28 8.46 7.35 -20.24
N LYS A 29 8.17 8.62 -20.52
CA LYS A 29 8.96 9.77 -20.01
C LYS A 29 9.00 9.79 -18.49
N TRP A 30 7.85 9.61 -17.83
CA TRP A 30 7.76 9.58 -16.36
C TRP A 30 8.62 8.46 -15.76
N ILE A 31 8.51 7.25 -16.32
CA ILE A 31 9.27 6.09 -15.84
C ILE A 31 10.78 6.32 -15.99
N CYS A 32 11.22 6.81 -17.15
CA CYS A 32 12.65 7.06 -17.39
C CYS A 32 13.19 8.20 -16.51
N SER A 33 12.48 9.33 -16.43
CA SER A 33 12.92 10.52 -15.69
C SER A 33 12.97 10.30 -14.18
N SER A 34 12.05 9.51 -13.64
CA SER A 34 11.95 9.23 -12.20
C SER A 34 12.56 7.87 -11.79
N VAL A 35 13.22 7.18 -12.72
CA VAL A 35 13.85 5.86 -12.53
C VAL A 35 12.88 4.86 -11.86
N ARG A 36 11.64 4.81 -12.36
CA ARG A 36 10.60 3.89 -11.85
C ARG A 36 10.75 2.51 -12.48
N PRO A 37 10.34 1.44 -11.79
CA PRO A 37 10.32 0.12 -12.40
C PRO A 37 9.19 0.03 -13.44
N PHE A 38 9.43 -0.65 -14.57
CA PHE A 38 8.46 -0.72 -15.68
C PHE A 38 7.12 -1.36 -15.28
N ASN A 39 7.14 -2.28 -14.32
CA ASN A 39 5.94 -2.96 -13.84
C ASN A 39 4.98 -2.06 -13.04
N ILE A 40 5.37 -0.82 -12.71
CA ILE A 40 4.50 0.13 -11.99
C ILE A 40 3.19 0.41 -12.72
N VAL A 41 3.16 0.33 -14.07
CA VAL A 41 1.93 0.53 -14.86
C VAL A 41 0.89 -0.58 -14.63
N SER A 42 1.34 -1.74 -14.15
CA SER A 42 0.48 -2.87 -13.82
C SER A 42 -0.07 -2.80 -12.39
N ASP A 43 0.46 -1.90 -11.55
CA ASP A 43 0.11 -1.78 -10.14
C ASP A 43 -1.39 -1.49 -9.95
N PRO A 44 -2.12 -2.30 -9.15
CA PRO A 44 -3.53 -2.06 -8.87
C PRO A 44 -3.78 -0.71 -8.17
N GLY A 45 -2.89 -0.29 -7.28
CA GLY A 45 -2.99 0.98 -6.55
C GLY A 45 -2.92 2.19 -7.49
N LEU A 46 -2.00 2.17 -8.46
CA LEU A 46 -1.91 3.20 -9.50
C LEU A 46 -3.21 3.28 -10.31
N LYS A 47 -3.75 2.14 -10.75
CA LYS A 47 -5.00 2.09 -11.53
C LYS A 47 -6.19 2.66 -10.76
N ILE A 48 -6.33 2.29 -9.48
CA ILE A 48 -7.39 2.82 -8.60
C ILE A 48 -7.22 4.33 -8.40
N THR A 49 -5.98 4.78 -8.23
CA THR A 49 -5.67 6.21 -8.06
C THR A 49 -6.04 6.99 -9.32
N LEU A 50 -5.60 6.54 -10.51
CA LEU A 50 -5.95 7.17 -11.79
C LEU A 50 -7.46 7.20 -12.04
N GLN A 51 -8.16 6.10 -11.72
CA GLN A 51 -9.62 6.08 -11.83
C GLN A 51 -10.28 7.08 -10.89
N THR A 52 -9.76 7.22 -9.67
CA THR A 52 -10.24 8.23 -8.70
C THR A 52 -10.04 9.64 -9.25
N VAL A 53 -8.87 9.93 -9.84
CA VAL A 53 -8.59 11.21 -10.50
C VAL A 53 -9.57 11.46 -11.65
N MET A 54 -9.77 10.49 -12.55
CA MET A 54 -10.73 10.62 -13.65
C MET A 54 -12.16 10.90 -13.16
N ASN A 55 -12.59 10.22 -12.08
CA ASN A 55 -13.91 10.44 -11.48
C ASN A 55 -14.04 11.83 -10.85
N ILE A 56 -12.94 12.38 -10.30
CA ILE A 56 -12.90 13.78 -9.81
C ILE A 56 -13.01 14.72 -11.01
N CYS A 57 -12.21 14.54 -12.06
CA CYS A 57 -12.21 15.38 -13.25
C CYS A 57 -13.58 15.44 -13.93
N GLN A 58 -14.33 14.34 -13.97
CA GLN A 58 -15.69 14.31 -14.52
C GLN A 58 -16.69 15.23 -13.80
N LYS A 59 -16.44 15.59 -12.53
CA LYS A 59 -17.34 16.45 -11.75
C LYS A 59 -17.17 17.94 -12.08
N TYR A 60 -16.02 18.33 -12.62
CA TYR A 60 -15.70 19.73 -12.91
C TYR A 60 -15.81 19.99 -14.42
N GLN A 61 -16.37 21.14 -14.80
CA GLN A 61 -16.61 21.50 -16.21
C GLN A 61 -15.45 22.26 -16.85
N GLY A 62 -14.30 22.32 -16.18
CA GLY A 62 -13.13 23.09 -16.61
C GLY A 62 -11.82 22.35 -16.35
N PRO A 63 -10.70 22.90 -16.85
CA PRO A 63 -9.39 22.31 -16.62
C PRO A 63 -9.07 22.29 -15.11
N ILE A 64 -8.55 21.17 -14.63
CA ILE A 64 -8.04 21.02 -13.27
C ILE A 64 -6.53 20.96 -13.35
N ASN A 65 -5.83 21.70 -12.48
CA ASN A 65 -4.38 21.59 -12.42
C ASN A 65 -3.97 20.32 -11.67
N ALA A 66 -2.94 19.64 -12.16
CA ALA A 66 -2.41 18.45 -11.50
C ALA A 66 -1.94 18.75 -10.06
N GLU A 67 -1.36 19.93 -9.83
CA GLU A 67 -0.92 20.38 -8.51
C GLU A 67 -2.05 20.50 -7.48
N ASP A 68 -3.29 20.74 -7.92
CA ASP A 68 -4.46 20.81 -7.04
C ASP A 68 -4.95 19.42 -6.62
N ILE A 69 -4.57 18.38 -7.38
CA ILE A 69 -4.92 16.98 -7.13
C ILE A 69 -3.85 16.29 -6.29
N LEU A 70 -2.59 16.61 -6.55
CA LEU A 70 -1.45 16.00 -5.88
C LEU A 70 -1.27 16.58 -4.48
N VAL A 71 -1.02 15.69 -3.51
CA VAL A 71 -0.70 16.07 -2.14
C VAL A 71 0.80 15.96 -1.89
N THR A 72 1.30 16.77 -0.97
CA THR A 72 2.73 16.81 -0.66
C THR A 72 3.21 15.51 0.01
N PRO A 73 4.49 15.12 -0.14
CA PRO A 73 5.03 13.92 0.49
C PRO A 73 4.82 13.85 2.02
N PRO A 74 4.98 14.95 2.80
CA PRO A 74 4.69 14.92 4.24
C PRO A 74 3.22 14.60 4.54
N THR A 75 2.29 15.05 3.71
CA THR A 75 0.85 14.76 3.85
C THR A 75 0.58 13.27 3.67
N ILE A 76 1.18 12.66 2.63
CA ILE A 76 1.10 11.20 2.42
C ILE A 76 1.72 10.45 3.59
N ALA A 77 2.92 10.81 4.04
CA ALA A 77 3.58 10.15 5.16
C ALA A 77 2.71 10.18 6.42
N ASN A 78 2.15 11.34 6.76
CA ASN A 78 1.24 11.48 7.90
C ASN A 78 -0.02 10.62 7.76
N ASN A 79 -0.60 10.52 6.56
CA ASN A 79 -1.77 9.68 6.31
C ASN A 79 -1.43 8.19 6.36
N VAL A 80 -0.26 7.78 5.88
CA VAL A 80 0.24 6.40 6.02
C VAL A 80 0.39 6.04 7.50
N HIS A 81 0.95 6.93 8.33
CA HIS A 81 1.04 6.70 9.77
C HIS A 81 -0.33 6.55 10.43
N LYS A 82 -1.30 7.43 10.09
CA LYS A 82 -2.67 7.32 10.61
C LYS A 82 -3.34 6.02 10.21
N LEU A 83 -3.19 5.60 8.96
CA LEU A 83 -3.73 4.33 8.47
C LEU A 83 -3.06 3.14 9.18
N ALA A 84 -1.75 3.18 9.37
CA ALA A 84 -1.03 2.14 10.11
C ALA A 84 -1.54 2.02 11.55
N GLU A 85 -1.72 3.13 12.27
CA GLU A 85 -2.30 3.13 13.63
C GLU A 85 -3.73 2.58 13.65
N TYR A 86 -4.55 2.97 12.69
CA TYR A 86 -5.90 2.43 12.54
C TYR A 86 -5.87 0.90 12.37
N TYR A 87 -5.08 0.37 11.43
CA TYR A 87 -4.98 -1.07 11.23
C TYR A 87 -4.38 -1.79 12.45
N ARG A 88 -3.40 -1.20 13.13
CA ARG A 88 -2.87 -1.73 14.41
C ARG A 88 -3.96 -1.83 15.45
N SER A 89 -4.85 -0.84 15.55
CA SER A 89 -5.97 -0.88 16.51
C SER A 89 -6.96 -2.01 16.22
N LEU A 90 -7.11 -2.41 14.95
CA LEU A 90 -7.96 -3.53 14.53
C LEU A 90 -7.31 -4.90 14.77
N ILE A 91 -6.01 -5.00 14.47
CA ILE A 91 -5.28 -6.27 14.51
C ILE A 91 -4.85 -6.62 15.94
N ARG A 92 -4.51 -5.63 16.78
CA ARG A 92 -4.02 -5.86 18.14
C ARG A 92 -4.94 -6.75 18.99
N PRO A 93 -6.26 -6.51 19.09
CA PRO A 93 -7.14 -7.38 19.88
C PRO A 93 -7.14 -8.83 19.38
N VAL A 94 -7.11 -9.02 18.06
CA VAL A 94 -7.05 -10.36 17.44
C VAL A 94 -5.76 -11.07 17.84
N LEU A 95 -4.62 -10.40 17.73
CA LEU A 95 -3.34 -11.01 18.10
C LEU A 95 -3.25 -11.35 19.59
N ILE A 96 -3.82 -10.51 20.47
CA ILE A 96 -3.86 -10.78 21.91
C ILE A 96 -4.70 -12.05 22.19
N ASP A 97 -5.90 -12.14 21.61
CA ASP A 97 -6.78 -13.32 21.76
C ASP A 97 -6.12 -14.62 21.24
N GLN A 98 -5.43 -14.53 20.11
CA GLN A 98 -4.70 -15.68 19.56
C GLN A 98 -3.45 -16.03 20.40
N ALA A 99 -2.81 -15.06 21.05
CA ALA A 99 -1.72 -15.31 21.98
C ALA A 99 -2.23 -16.00 23.27
N GLU A 100 -3.34 -15.52 23.84
CA GLU A 100 -3.94 -16.06 25.06
C GLU A 100 -4.47 -17.49 24.86
N SER A 101 -4.97 -17.81 23.67
CA SER A 101 -5.38 -19.17 23.30
C SER A 101 -4.21 -20.10 22.94
N GLY A 102 -2.98 -19.59 22.86
CA GLY A 102 -1.80 -20.36 22.45
C GLY A 102 -1.77 -20.72 20.96
N ALA A 103 -2.60 -20.08 20.14
CA ALA A 103 -2.70 -20.32 18.70
C ALA A 103 -1.80 -19.38 17.86
N LEU A 104 -1.16 -18.40 18.48
CA LEU A 104 -0.28 -17.44 17.83
C LEU A 104 1.16 -17.97 17.71
N CYS A 105 1.70 -17.90 16.51
CA CYS A 105 3.11 -18.10 16.22
C CYS A 105 3.73 -16.79 15.72
N ILE A 106 4.89 -16.40 16.24
CA ILE A 106 5.69 -15.28 15.73
C ILE A 106 6.91 -15.86 15.02
N CYS A 107 7.09 -15.50 13.76
CA CYS A 107 8.24 -15.89 12.96
C CYS A 107 9.19 -14.69 12.82
N PRO A 108 10.36 -14.70 13.47
CA PRO A 108 11.41 -13.75 13.18
C PRO A 108 12.16 -14.13 11.90
N ASP A 109 12.31 -13.17 11.00
CA ASP A 109 13.12 -13.27 9.78
C ASP A 109 14.29 -12.30 9.86
N LEU A 110 15.52 -12.83 9.88
CA LEU A 110 16.75 -12.05 9.99
C LEU A 110 17.54 -12.19 8.70
N TRP A 111 17.85 -11.07 8.06
CA TRP A 111 18.70 -11.07 6.87
C TRP A 111 19.68 -9.90 6.87
N ASN A 112 20.80 -10.11 6.18
CA ASN A 112 21.81 -9.09 5.96
C ASN A 112 21.73 -8.58 4.52
N ASP A 113 21.57 -7.27 4.36
CA ASP A 113 21.79 -6.58 3.09
C ASP A 113 23.28 -6.23 2.97
N GLN A 114 24.05 -7.11 2.33
CA GLN A 114 25.51 -6.96 2.18
C GLN A 114 25.90 -5.69 1.41
N TYR A 115 25.04 -5.23 0.49
CA TYR A 115 25.30 -4.02 -0.29
C TYR A 115 25.16 -2.78 0.59
N LYS A 116 24.09 -2.71 1.39
CA LYS A 116 23.87 -1.59 2.33
C LYS A 116 24.69 -1.73 3.63
N LYS A 117 25.24 -2.91 3.91
CA LYS A 117 25.87 -3.29 5.18
C LYS A 117 24.93 -3.07 6.37
N VAL A 118 23.68 -3.49 6.20
CA VAL A 118 22.62 -3.35 7.21
C VAL A 118 21.99 -4.71 7.46
N ASP A 119 21.87 -5.09 8.73
CA ASP A 119 21.05 -6.22 9.15
C ASP A 119 19.60 -5.76 9.30
N TYR A 120 18.66 -6.65 9.01
CA TYR A 120 17.23 -6.40 9.14
C TYR A 120 16.56 -7.52 9.94
N LEU A 121 15.56 -7.13 10.73
CA LEU A 121 14.64 -8.04 11.42
C LEU A 121 13.21 -7.76 10.92
N GLY A 122 12.61 -8.77 10.31
CA GLY A 122 11.19 -8.86 10.05
C GLY A 122 10.52 -9.70 11.14
N LEU A 123 9.33 -9.27 11.58
CA LEU A 123 8.48 -10.08 12.45
C LEU A 123 7.13 -10.31 11.76
N THR A 124 6.76 -11.56 11.57
CA THR A 124 5.45 -11.92 11.02
C THR A 124 4.69 -12.80 12.01
N ALA A 125 3.46 -12.40 12.33
CA ALA A 125 2.53 -13.18 13.14
C ALA A 125 1.72 -14.13 12.26
N PHE A 126 1.55 -15.37 12.71
CA PHE A 126 0.73 -16.39 12.06
C PHE A 126 -0.24 -17.03 13.06
N PHE A 127 -1.47 -17.29 12.62
CA PHE A 127 -2.42 -18.12 13.36
C PHE A 127 -3.42 -18.78 12.40
N VAL A 128 -4.05 -19.87 12.86
CA VAL A 128 -5.10 -20.58 12.13
C VAL A 128 -6.42 -20.43 12.87
N THR A 129 -7.45 -19.99 12.15
CA THR A 129 -8.79 -19.87 12.70
C THR A 129 -9.51 -21.21 12.79
N SER A 130 -10.58 -21.28 13.57
CA SER A 130 -11.47 -22.46 13.64
C SER A 130 -12.10 -22.84 12.28
N ALA A 131 -12.21 -21.88 11.37
CA ALA A 131 -12.62 -22.10 9.99
C ALA A 131 -11.50 -22.66 9.09
N HIS A 132 -10.35 -23.04 9.67
CA HIS A 132 -9.15 -23.53 8.98
C HIS A 132 -8.53 -22.49 8.02
N GLY A 133 -8.81 -21.21 8.22
CA GLY A 133 -8.14 -20.12 7.51
C GLY A 133 -6.81 -19.78 8.17
N LEU A 134 -5.71 -19.80 7.41
CA LEU A 134 -4.41 -19.30 7.82
C LEU A 134 -4.35 -17.77 7.64
N TYR A 135 -3.97 -17.07 8.69
CA TYR A 135 -3.77 -15.62 8.68
C TYR A 135 -2.31 -15.30 8.97
N SER A 136 -1.80 -14.26 8.30
CA SER A 136 -0.45 -13.75 8.47
C SER A 136 -0.46 -12.23 8.52
N PHE A 137 0.28 -11.64 9.46
CA PHE A 137 0.44 -10.20 9.60
C PHE A 137 1.91 -9.82 9.77
N ASP A 138 2.42 -8.97 8.89
CA ASP A 138 3.74 -8.36 9.08
C ASP A 138 3.64 -7.29 10.16
N LEU A 139 4.34 -7.50 11.28
CA LEU A 139 4.32 -6.63 12.44
C LEU A 139 5.33 -5.51 12.30
N CYS A 140 6.54 -5.84 11.86
CA CYS A 140 7.60 -4.86 11.60
C CYS A 140 8.63 -5.38 10.60
N CYS A 141 9.36 -4.43 10.02
CA CYS A 141 10.62 -4.63 9.33
C CYS A 141 11.54 -3.51 9.81
N ALA A 142 12.49 -3.86 10.68
CA ALA A 142 13.37 -2.90 11.33
C ALA A 142 14.81 -3.14 10.90
N ARG A 143 15.60 -2.07 10.84
CA ARG A 143 17.05 -2.19 10.78
C ARG A 143 17.55 -2.67 12.14
N TYR A 144 18.49 -3.58 12.12
CA TYR A 144 19.13 -4.18 13.27
C TYR A 144 20.61 -3.78 13.25
N ASN A 145 21.12 -3.23 14.35
CA ASN A 145 22.52 -2.80 14.41
C ASN A 145 23.40 -3.91 14.99
N GLU A 146 24.66 -4.01 14.57
CA GLU A 146 25.55 -5.11 14.97
C GLU A 146 25.84 -5.19 16.47
N ASN A 147 25.74 -4.06 17.19
CA ASN A 147 25.88 -4.01 18.64
C ASN A 147 24.72 -4.71 19.38
N ASP A 148 23.63 -5.02 18.68
CA ASP A 148 22.43 -5.66 19.21
C ASP A 148 22.44 -7.18 19.04
N LYS A 149 23.48 -7.78 18.44
CA LYS A 149 23.62 -9.22 18.12
C LYS A 149 23.64 -10.18 19.33
N THR A 150 23.32 -9.70 20.52
CA THR A 150 23.11 -10.55 21.70
C THR A 150 21.67 -11.05 21.73
N GLY A 151 21.44 -12.26 22.27
CA GLY A 151 20.08 -12.79 22.43
C GLY A 151 19.17 -11.89 23.28
N GLN A 152 19.73 -11.00 24.11
CA GLN A 152 18.97 -10.04 24.91
C GLN A 152 18.41 -8.86 24.10
N SER A 153 19.16 -8.33 23.11
CA SER A 153 18.67 -7.18 22.35
C SER A 153 17.59 -7.57 21.32
N VAL A 154 17.57 -8.84 20.88
CA VAL A 154 16.47 -9.38 20.06
C VAL A 154 15.13 -9.37 20.81
N LEU A 155 15.16 -9.55 22.14
CA LEU A 155 13.95 -9.59 22.99
C LEU A 155 13.40 -8.19 23.36
N GLN A 156 14.10 -7.11 23.00
CA GLN A 156 13.73 -5.73 23.34
C GLN A 156 13.06 -4.96 22.18
N ILE A 157 12.91 -5.58 21.01
CA ILE A 157 12.31 -5.00 19.80
C ILE A 157 10.78 -5.12 19.83
#